data_AF-A0A6G0Q3Z6-F1
#
_entry.id   AF-A0A6G0Q3Z6-F1
#
_cell.length_a   1.000
_cell.length_b   1.000
_cell.length_c   1.000
_cell.angle_alpha   90.00
_cell.angle_beta   90.00
_cell.angle_gamma   90.00
#
_symmetry.space_group_name_H-M   'P 1'
#
loop_
_entity.id
_entity.type
_entity.pdbx_description
1 polymer ?
#
loop_
_entity_poly.entity_id
_entity_poly.type
_entity_poly.pdbx_seq_one_letter_code
_entity_poly.pdbx_strand_id
1 'polypeptide(L)'
;MHRAVADARLKQTLLNKKRERGDNMVNFSEGDYVLRSRVDEKGQNKLLITWVGPYVVTAAQAYNAFKVKHLVTGEELDVHASRLKFFVDKDLEVTEELLEHMAAQGIILRERELIRHR
;
A
#
# COMPACT_ATOMS: atom_id res chain seq x y z
N MET A 1 29.92 6.40 24.33
CA MET A 1 28.57 6.39 23.73
C MET A 1 28.54 6.56 22.20
N HIS A 2 29.60 7.01 21.52
CA HIS A 2 29.59 7.23 20.06
C HIS A 2 29.68 5.96 19.18
N ARG A 3 30.34 4.89 19.65
CA ARG A 3 30.53 3.65 18.88
C ARG A 3 29.23 2.88 18.63
N ALA A 4 28.37 2.76 19.64
CA ALA A 4 27.09 2.06 19.52
C ALA A 4 26.13 2.72 18.51
N VAL A 5 26.17 4.06 18.40
CA VAL A 5 25.37 4.83 17.44
C VAL A 5 25.88 4.62 16.01
N ALA A 6 27.20 4.52 15.82
CA ALA A 6 27.82 4.23 14.53
C ALA A 6 27.46 2.81 14.04
N ASP A 7 27.53 1.81 14.93
CA ASP A 7 27.13 0.43 14.65
C ASP A 7 25.64 0.31 14.30
N ALA A 8 24.76 1.01 15.03
CA ALA A 8 23.34 1.04 14.74
C ALA A 8 23.04 1.66 13.37
N ARG A 9 23.73 2.75 13.01
CA ARG A 9 23.62 3.38 11.68
C ARG A 9 24.09 2.44 10.57
N LEU A 10 25.24 1.79 10.74
CA LEU A 10 25.78 0.87 9.75
C LEU A 10 24.83 -0.32 9.54
N LYS A 11 24.27 -0.87 10.62
CA LYS A 11 23.27 -1.94 10.59
C LYS A 11 22.00 -1.50 9.85
N GLN A 12 21.49 -0.29 10.12
CA GLN A 12 20.35 0.28 9.41
C GLN A 12 20.64 0.44 7.90
N THR A 13 21.84 0.93 7.54
CA THR A 13 22.26 1.09 6.14
C THR A 13 22.36 -0.26 5.42
N LEU A 14 22.89 -1.29 6.07
CA LEU A 14 22.98 -2.63 5.49
C LEU A 14 21.60 -3.27 5.30
N LEU A 15 20.67 -3.08 6.25
CA LEU A 15 19.29 -3.53 6.14
C LEU A 15 18.55 -2.80 5.01
N ASN A 16 18.75 -1.50 4.87
CA ASN A 16 18.18 -0.72 3.75
C ASN A 16 18.76 -1.19 2.42
N LYS A 17 20.08 -1.38 2.30
CA LYS A 17 20.73 -1.95 1.10
C LYS A 17 20.28 -3.37 0.76
N LYS A 18 19.80 -4.15 1.74
CA LYS A 18 19.20 -5.47 1.51
C LYS A 18 17.77 -5.32 0.95
N ARG A 19 17.00 -4.36 1.46
CA ARG A 19 15.66 -4.01 0.97
C ARG A 19 15.69 -3.37 -0.43
N GLU A 20 16.67 -2.53 -0.71
CA GLU A 20 16.90 -1.89 -2.02
C GLU A 20 17.34 -2.89 -3.09
N ARG A 21 17.94 -4.02 -2.70
CA ARG A 21 18.36 -5.09 -3.61
C ARG A 21 17.21 -5.93 -4.17
N GLY A 22 15.96 -5.62 -3.82
CA GLY A 22 14.78 -6.36 -4.31
C GLY A 22 14.59 -7.73 -3.65
N ASP A 23 15.37 -8.07 -2.62
CA ASP A 23 15.30 -9.37 -1.91
C ASP A 23 13.97 -9.60 -1.17
N ASN A 24 13.14 -8.55 -1.05
CA ASN A 24 11.77 -8.64 -0.58
C ASN A 24 10.82 -8.40 -1.77
N MET A 25 10.93 -9.23 -2.80
CA MET A 25 9.94 -9.33 -3.88
C MET A 25 8.62 -9.80 -3.25
N VAL A 26 7.78 -8.84 -2.85
CA VAL A 26 6.40 -9.13 -2.47
C VAL A 26 5.66 -9.39 -3.77
N ASN A 27 5.48 -10.67 -4.09
CA ASN A 27 4.78 -11.10 -5.30
C ASN A 27 3.28 -11.17 -4.98
N PHE A 28 2.57 -10.10 -5.29
CA PHE A 28 1.11 -10.17 -5.39
C PHE A 28 0.72 -10.83 -6.71
N SER A 29 -0.34 -11.61 -6.70
CA SER A 29 -0.92 -12.24 -7.88
C SER A 29 -2.13 -11.45 -8.37
N GLU A 30 -2.44 -11.57 -9.66
CA GLU A 30 -3.69 -11.05 -10.20
C GLU A 30 -4.88 -11.68 -9.45
N GLY A 31 -5.82 -10.84 -9.01
CA GLY A 31 -6.94 -11.22 -8.18
C GLY A 31 -6.72 -11.09 -6.67
N ASP A 32 -5.48 -10.88 -6.19
CA ASP A 32 -5.24 -10.66 -4.76
C ASP A 32 -5.82 -9.31 -4.31
N TYR A 33 -6.41 -9.31 -3.12
CA TYR A 33 -6.87 -8.09 -2.47
C TYR A 33 -5.75 -7.48 -1.62
N VAL A 34 -5.52 -6.18 -1.80
CA VAL A 34 -4.43 -5.43 -1.18
C VAL A 34 -4.91 -4.09 -0.63
N LEU A 35 -4.26 -3.63 0.44
CA LEU A 35 -4.43 -2.27 0.97
C LEU A 35 -3.34 -1.35 0.42
N ARG A 36 -3.70 -0.12 0.09
CA ARG A 36 -2.74 0.89 -0.37
C ARG A 36 -2.28 1.78 0.78
N SER A 37 -0.99 2.08 0.86
CA SER A 37 -0.46 3.06 1.79
C SER A 37 -0.79 4.48 1.31
N ARG A 38 -1.44 5.27 2.15
CA ARG A 38 -1.64 6.71 2.03
C ARG A 38 -0.72 7.42 3.03
N VAL A 39 0.03 8.39 2.56
CA VAL A 39 0.84 9.26 3.42
C VAL A 39 -0.03 10.45 3.82
N ASP A 40 -0.35 10.56 5.10
CA ASP A 40 -1.08 11.70 5.62
C ASP A 40 -0.09 12.73 6.20
N GLU A 41 -0.17 13.97 5.70
CA GLU A 41 0.54 15.11 6.25
C GLU A 41 -0.25 15.63 7.46
N LYS A 42 0.05 15.12 8.66
CA LYS A 42 -0.41 15.78 9.89
C LYS A 42 0.76 16.16 10.78
N GLY A 43 0.94 17.47 10.93
CA GLY A 43 1.49 18.13 12.12
C GLY A 43 2.91 17.76 12.54
N GLN A 44 3.85 18.64 12.20
CA GLN A 44 5.05 19.00 12.98
C GLN A 44 6.22 18.01 13.16
N ASN A 45 6.27 16.79 12.60
CA ASN A 45 7.56 16.11 12.25
C ASN A 45 7.48 14.64 11.78
N LYS A 46 6.32 13.98 11.72
CA LYS A 46 6.27 12.54 11.38
C LYS A 46 5.20 12.21 10.36
N LEU A 47 5.63 11.55 9.27
CA LEU A 47 4.71 10.99 8.27
C LEU A 47 3.90 9.86 8.92
N LEU A 48 2.57 10.00 8.87
CA LEU A 48 1.65 8.92 9.23
C LEU A 48 1.31 8.16 7.96
N ILE A 49 1.46 6.83 8.01
CA ILE A 49 1.04 5.95 6.94
C ILE A 49 -0.31 5.34 7.34
N THR A 50 -1.35 5.68 6.60
CA THR A 50 -2.69 5.10 6.73
C THR A 50 -2.86 4.06 5.63
N TRP A 51 -3.26 2.84 5.97
CA TRP A 51 -3.63 1.83 4.98
C TRP A 51 -5.08 2.05 4.58
N VAL A 52 -5.33 2.29 3.29
CA VAL A 52 -6.66 2.63 2.76
C VAL A 52 -7.11 1.59 1.75
N GLY A 53 -8.41 1.28 1.82
CA GLY A 53 -9.21 0.55 0.83
C GLY A 53 -8.72 -0.86 0.49
N PRO A 54 -9.61 -1.84 0.34
CA PRO A 54 -9.26 -3.03 -0.39
C PRO A 54 -9.33 -2.74 -1.91
N TYR A 55 -8.19 -2.89 -2.55
CA TYR A 55 -8.01 -2.88 -3.99
C TYR A 55 -7.79 -4.32 -4.45
N VAL A 56 -8.13 -4.63 -5.70
CA VAL A 56 -7.77 -5.90 -6.33
C VAL A 56 -6.60 -5.66 -7.29
N VAL A 57 -5.61 -6.55 -7.28
CA VAL A 57 -4.51 -6.51 -8.25
C VAL A 57 -5.04 -6.96 -9.61
N THR A 58 -4.97 -6.07 -10.60
CA THR A 58 -5.42 -6.36 -11.97
C THR A 58 -4.30 -6.74 -12.91
N ALA A 59 -3.06 -6.32 -12.63
CA ALA A 59 -1.88 -6.74 -13.39
C ALA A 59 -0.59 -6.50 -12.61
N ALA A 60 0.37 -7.41 -12.75
CA ALA A 60 1.76 -7.16 -12.36
C ALA A 60 2.50 -6.38 -13.47
N GLN A 61 3.29 -5.39 -13.09
CA GLN A 61 4.08 -4.56 -14.00
C GLN A 61 5.58 -4.70 -13.73
N ALA A 62 6.40 -4.17 -14.65
CA ALA A 62 7.84 -4.08 -14.46
C ALA A 62 8.20 -3.22 -13.23
N TYR A 63 9.42 -3.39 -12.72
CA TYR A 63 9.97 -2.59 -11.62
C TYR A 63 9.16 -2.65 -10.30
N ASN A 64 8.59 -3.82 -9.98
CA ASN A 64 7.80 -4.05 -8.76
C ASN A 64 6.61 -3.08 -8.62
N ALA A 65 6.01 -2.69 -9.74
CA ALA A 65 4.74 -1.97 -9.78
C ALA A 65 3.59 -2.94 -10.05
N PHE A 66 2.41 -2.61 -9.54
CA PHE A 66 1.18 -3.37 -9.73
C PHE A 66 0.08 -2.40 -10.09
N LYS A 67 -0.72 -2.79 -11.10
CA LYS A 67 -1.98 -2.11 -11.35
C LYS A 67 -3.02 -2.67 -10.38
N VAL A 68 -3.66 -1.77 -9.64
CA VAL A 68 -4.65 -2.11 -8.64
C VAL A 68 -5.94 -1.36 -8.93
N LYS A 69 -7.07 -2.03 -8.77
CA LYS A 69 -8.40 -1.47 -8.98
C LYS A 69 -9.14 -1.37 -7.66
N HIS A 70 -9.65 -0.19 -7.34
CA HIS A 70 -10.45 0.00 -6.14
C HIS A 70 -11.80 -0.71 -6.32
N LEU A 71 -12.20 -1.53 -5.33
CA LEU A 71 -13.37 -2.40 -5.48
C LEU A 71 -14.70 -1.66 -5.66
N VAL A 72 -14.88 -0.55 -4.95
CA VAL A 72 -16.15 0.21 -5.02
C VAL A 72 -16.16 1.26 -6.14
N THR A 73 -15.13 2.11 -6.23
CA THR A 73 -15.10 3.18 -7.25
C THR A 73 -14.72 2.68 -8.64
N GLY A 74 -14.10 1.50 -8.74
CA GLY A 74 -13.59 0.94 -9.98
C GLY A 74 -12.36 1.67 -10.53
N GLU A 75 -11.79 2.64 -9.80
CA GLU A 75 -10.62 3.41 -10.23
C GLU A 75 -9.37 2.53 -10.24
N GLU A 76 -8.59 2.62 -11.31
CA GLU A 76 -7.32 1.90 -11.46
C GLU A 76 -6.13 2.81 -11.20
N LEU A 77 -5.14 2.28 -10.48
CA LEU A 77 -3.92 3.00 -10.12
C LEU A 77 -2.70 2.10 -10.27
N ASP A 78 -1.59 2.66 -10.74
CA ASP A 78 -0.29 1.98 -10.75
C ASP A 78 0.46 2.29 -9.44
N VAL A 79 0.73 1.25 -8.65
CA VAL A 79 1.28 1.38 -7.29
C VAL A 79 2.49 0.47 -7.12
N HIS A 80 3.58 1.01 -6.55
CA HIS A 80 4.77 0.23 -6.22
C HIS A 80 4.49 -0.75 -5.06
N ALA A 81 5.07 -1.95 -5.11
CA ALA A 81 4.87 -3.03 -4.14
C ALA A 81 5.05 -2.60 -2.68
N SER A 82 6.00 -1.71 -2.41
CA SER A 82 6.28 -1.19 -1.06
C SER A 82 5.13 -0.37 -0.46
N ARG A 83 4.21 0.11 -1.30
CA ARG A 83 3.00 0.84 -0.91
C ARG A 83 1.76 -0.05 -0.87
N LEU A 84 1.93 -1.36 -1.04
CA LEU A 84 0.86 -2.33 -0.95
C LEU A 84 1.06 -3.22 0.27
N LYS A 85 -0.05 -3.61 0.89
CA LYS A 85 -0.08 -4.60 1.96
C LYS A 85 -1.10 -5.65 1.61
N PHE A 86 -0.71 -6.91 1.67
CA PHE A 86 -1.62 -8.03 1.43
C PHE A 86 -2.80 -7.96 2.40
N PHE A 87 -4.01 -8.09 1.87
CA PHE A 87 -5.24 -8.11 2.64
C PHE A 87 -5.80 -9.52 2.67
N VAL A 88 -6.22 -10.03 1.51
CA VAL A 88 -6.84 -11.35 1.33
C VAL A 88 -6.48 -11.87 -0.06
N ASP A 89 -6.39 -13.18 -0.22
CA ASP A 89 -6.19 -13.84 -1.51
C ASP A 89 -7.47 -13.79 -2.37
N LYS A 90 -7.32 -14.18 -3.63
CA LYS A 90 -8.38 -14.17 -4.65
C LYS A 90 -9.61 -15.04 -4.34
N ASP A 91 -9.56 -15.94 -3.37
CA ASP A 91 -10.69 -16.81 -3.01
C ASP A 91 -11.77 -16.10 -2.17
N LEU A 92 -11.57 -14.81 -1.86
CA LEU A 92 -12.62 -13.99 -1.25
C LEU A 92 -13.77 -13.77 -2.24
N GLU A 93 -14.93 -14.34 -1.93
CA GLU A 93 -16.20 -13.99 -2.55
C GLU A 93 -16.58 -12.56 -2.15
N VAL A 94 -16.30 -11.59 -3.02
CA VAL A 94 -16.76 -10.21 -2.85
C VAL A 94 -18.27 -10.17 -3.10
N THR A 95 -19.05 -10.23 -2.02
CA THR A 95 -20.51 -10.12 -2.07
C THR A 95 -20.94 -8.65 -2.15
N GLU A 96 -22.15 -8.41 -2.66
CA GLU A 96 -22.75 -7.06 -2.68
C GLU A 96 -22.84 -6.47 -1.28
N GLU A 97 -23.13 -7.28 -0.25
CA GLU A 97 -23.17 -6.85 1.16
C GLU A 97 -21.80 -6.34 1.66
N LEU A 98 -20.70 -7.02 1.29
CA LEU A 98 -19.35 -6.58 1.65
C LEU A 98 -19.00 -5.24 0.99
N LEU A 99 -19.37 -5.08 -0.28
CA LEU A 99 -19.18 -3.83 -1.01
C LEU A 99 -20.01 -2.69 -0.41
N GLU A 100 -21.27 -2.95 -0.05
CA GLU A 100 -22.15 -1.97 0.60
C GLU A 100 -21.63 -1.57 1.96
N HIS A 101 -21.15 -2.53 2.76
CA HIS A 101 -20.54 -2.26 4.06
C HIS A 101 -19.27 -1.41 3.94
N MET A 102 -18.41 -1.71 2.96
CA MET A 102 -17.21 -0.93 2.68
C MET A 102 -17.53 0.48 2.18
N ALA A 103 -18.62 0.64 1.40
CA ALA A 103 -19.11 1.94 0.98
C ALA A 103 -19.66 2.76 2.15
N ALA A 104 -20.45 2.11 3.02
CA ALA A 104 -21.10 2.72 4.18
C ALA A 104 -20.12 3.13 5.28
N GLN A 105 -19.02 2.40 5.48
CA GLN A 105 -17.99 2.74 6.48
C GLN A 105 -17.19 4.01 6.13
N GLY A 106 -17.44 4.66 4.99
CA GLY A 106 -16.80 5.94 4.67
C GLY A 106 -15.33 5.83 4.29
N ILE A 107 -14.85 4.61 3.97
CA ILE A 107 -13.53 4.40 3.34
C ILE A 107 -13.41 5.24 2.05
N ILE A 108 -14.54 5.54 1.41
CA ILE A 108 -14.69 6.24 0.13
C ILE A 108 -14.56 7.78 0.24
N LEU A 109 -15.04 8.42 1.30
CA LEU A 109 -15.19 9.90 1.29
C LEU A 109 -13.88 10.67 1.44
N ARG A 110 -12.82 10.04 1.96
CA ARG A 110 -11.53 10.73 2.22
C ARG A 110 -10.55 10.65 1.04
N GLU A 111 -10.81 9.81 0.03
CA GLU A 111 -9.85 9.56 -1.05
C GLU A 111 -10.00 10.54 -2.23
N ARG A 112 -11.23 10.95 -2.58
CA ARG A 112 -11.50 11.87 -3.71
C ARG A 112 -11.09 13.33 -3.46
N GLU A 113 -11.09 13.79 -2.22
CA GLU A 113 -10.87 15.22 -1.89
C GLU A 113 -9.41 15.69 -2.09
N LEU A 114 -8.44 14.78 -2.27
CA LEU A 114 -7.01 15.12 -2.19
C LEU A 114 -6.17 14.76 -3.42
N ILE A 115 -6.73 14.10 -4.44
CA ILE A 115 -6.04 13.91 -5.74
C ILE A 115 -5.76 15.27 -6.43
N ARG A 116 -6.42 16.35 -5.98
CA ARG A 116 -6.24 17.73 -6.48
C ARG A 116 -5.02 18.48 -5.93
N HIS A 117 -4.25 17.94 -4.99
CA HIS A 117 -3.01 18.56 -4.53
C HIS A 117 -1.82 17.68 -4.92
N ARG A 118 -1.31 17.91 -6.14
CA ARG A 118 0.00 17.46 -6.58
C ARG A 118 0.71 18.61 -7.28
#